data_AF-A0A398CNR7-F1
#
_entry.id   AF-A0A398CNR7-F1
#
_cell.length_a   1.000
_cell.length_b   1.000
_cell.length_c   1.000
_cell.angle_alpha   90.00
_cell.angle_beta   90.00
_cell.angle_gamma   90.00
#
_symmetry.space_group_name_H-M   'P 1'
#
loop_
_entity.id
_entity.type
_entity.pdbx_description
1 polymer ?
#
loop_
_entity_poly.entity_id
_entity_poly.type
_entity_poly.pdbx_seq_one_letter_code
_entity_poly.pdbx_strand_id
1 'polypeptide(L)'
;MGASMILSEARGEVRRIEDFFSAKLSNKRDLRIYLPPGYSDYTNRRYPVLYMHDGQGLFDPGSFSQASWLVHETADRLIAEGRLEEIIIVGIDNKGDERLHEFTFPLDATGGIPGAPDAECRGTLYERFIIDELKPFIDRSFRTLPDRSHTGMMGSSLGGLVTYHIGFRNPAVFSKLGIVSPHFVRLDLNSLEEFPFYRSYGFNDLKLWIDIGEIEAHILTRHVREVVDELIGEGFIPGFGLAYCEVPDAAHTEHDWAERLQSPLLFMFGKVGRPVSLRLHGRGQIGLKGATYRLNPLISYDSGFAQTVLQGTYEVEFPEILEVQPDGTLVPKKPGTTQVRFVKGGCRIPKRSRWWKSCPNM
;
A
#
# COMPACT_ATOMS: atom_id res chain seq x y z
N MET A 1 27.93 -22.55 -31.91
CA MET A 1 27.29 -23.21 -30.76
C MET A 1 27.58 -22.36 -29.53
N GLY A 2 26.73 -21.37 -29.25
CA GLY A 2 26.78 -20.62 -28.01
C GLY A 2 25.70 -21.19 -27.10
N ALA A 3 26.10 -22.01 -26.12
CA ALA A 3 25.19 -22.45 -25.10
C ALA A 3 24.75 -21.21 -24.31
N SER A 4 23.50 -20.81 -24.49
CA SER A 4 22.80 -19.93 -23.56
C SER A 4 22.81 -20.67 -22.21
N MET A 5 23.73 -20.30 -21.31
CA MET A 5 23.58 -20.65 -19.91
C MET A 5 22.31 -19.95 -19.44
N ILE A 6 21.23 -20.72 -19.38
CA ILE A 6 20.12 -20.40 -18.48
C ILE A 6 20.74 -20.51 -17.09
N LEU A 7 21.19 -19.37 -16.54
CA LEU A 7 21.40 -19.27 -15.10
C LEU A 7 20.06 -19.69 -14.50
N SER A 8 20.01 -20.80 -13.77
CA SER A 8 18.86 -21.10 -12.94
C SER A 8 18.74 -19.90 -11.99
N GLU A 9 17.71 -19.07 -12.15
CA GLU A 9 17.45 -17.99 -11.21
C GLU A 9 17.36 -18.62 -9.82
N ALA A 10 18.27 -18.22 -8.92
CA ALA A 10 18.22 -18.69 -7.56
C ALA A 10 16.87 -18.24 -6.98
N ARG A 11 16.05 -19.19 -6.53
CA ARG A 11 14.70 -18.94 -6.00
C ARG A 11 14.71 -19.01 -4.48
N GLY A 12 13.87 -18.20 -3.86
CA GLY A 12 13.62 -18.29 -2.43
C GLY A 12 12.87 -19.58 -2.07
N GLU A 13 12.91 -19.91 -0.79
CA GLU A 13 12.22 -21.06 -0.22
C GLU A 13 11.02 -20.58 0.59
N VAL A 14 9.83 -21.11 0.32
CA VAL A 14 8.63 -20.88 1.15
C VAL A 14 8.42 -22.08 2.07
N ARG A 15 8.46 -21.84 3.39
CA ARG A 15 8.17 -22.83 4.43
C ARG A 15 6.83 -22.55 5.07
N ARG A 16 6.10 -23.61 5.42
CA ARG A 16 4.88 -23.49 6.22
C ARG A 16 5.14 -23.96 7.64
N ILE A 17 4.66 -23.20 8.61
CA ILE A 17 4.57 -23.60 10.01
C ILE A 17 3.09 -23.74 10.29
N GLU A 18 2.63 -24.98 10.40
CA GLU A 18 1.22 -25.27 10.60
C GLU A 18 0.85 -25.09 12.07
N ASP A 19 -0.39 -24.67 12.31
CA ASP A 19 -1.02 -24.70 13.63
C ASP A 19 -0.26 -23.91 14.73
N PHE A 20 0.39 -22.79 14.38
CA PHE A 20 1.04 -21.91 15.34
C PHE A 20 0.01 -21.40 16.34
N PHE A 21 0.17 -21.80 17.61
CA PHE A 21 -0.74 -21.45 18.69
C PHE A 21 -0.39 -20.09 19.28
N SER A 22 -1.39 -19.20 19.35
CA SER A 22 -1.32 -17.92 20.06
C SER A 22 -2.10 -18.00 21.35
N ALA A 23 -1.46 -17.72 22.49
CA ALA A 23 -2.17 -17.60 23.76
C ALA A 23 -2.96 -16.28 23.81
N LYS A 24 -2.44 -15.21 23.21
CA LYS A 24 -3.14 -13.90 23.12
C LYS A 24 -4.48 -14.00 22.39
N LEU A 25 -4.54 -14.82 21.34
CA LEU A 25 -5.73 -14.98 20.50
C LEU A 25 -6.52 -16.25 20.82
N SER A 26 -5.97 -17.15 21.65
CA SER A 26 -6.58 -18.44 22.01
C SER A 26 -6.99 -19.27 20.77
N ASN A 27 -6.20 -19.19 19.71
CA ASN A 27 -6.43 -19.91 18.46
C ASN A 27 -5.11 -20.35 17.81
N LYS A 28 -5.24 -21.12 16.74
CA LYS A 28 -4.13 -21.56 15.90
C LYS A 28 -4.29 -21.02 14.48
N ARG A 29 -3.16 -20.69 13.84
CA ARG A 29 -3.08 -20.27 12.45
C ARG A 29 -1.78 -20.75 11.83
N ASP A 30 -1.77 -20.86 10.51
CA ASP A 30 -0.55 -21.18 9.81
C ASP A 30 0.29 -19.92 9.57
N LEU A 31 1.61 -20.11 9.54
CA LEU A 31 2.56 -19.09 9.12
C LEU A 31 3.24 -19.55 7.85
N ARG A 32 3.51 -18.60 6.95
CA ARG A 32 4.22 -18.85 5.69
C ARG A 32 5.48 -18.02 5.66
N ILE A 33 6.63 -18.67 5.65
CA ILE A 33 7.95 -18.04 5.79
C ILE A 33 8.68 -18.14 4.47
N TYR A 34 8.82 -17.04 3.75
CA TYR A 34 9.71 -16.95 2.61
C TYR A 34 11.13 -16.63 3.10
N LEU A 35 12.08 -17.41 2.63
CA LEU A 35 13.52 -17.25 2.83
C LEU A 35 14.16 -16.88 1.50
N PRO A 36 15.01 -15.83 1.45
CA PRO A 36 15.61 -15.38 0.20
C PRO A 36 16.56 -16.43 -0.38
N PRO A 37 16.86 -16.40 -1.70
CA PRO A 37 17.66 -17.42 -2.39
C PRO A 37 19.03 -17.71 -1.73
N GLY A 38 19.69 -16.69 -1.16
CA GLY A 38 20.97 -16.85 -0.46
C GLY A 38 20.88 -17.33 0.99
N TYR A 39 19.68 -17.64 1.51
CA TYR A 39 19.53 -17.95 2.94
C TYR A 39 20.41 -19.14 3.33
N SER A 40 20.25 -20.31 2.71
CA SER A 40 20.96 -21.53 3.10
C SER A 40 22.48 -21.49 2.89
N ASP A 41 22.95 -20.69 1.93
CA ASP A 41 24.36 -20.66 1.54
C ASP A 41 25.22 -19.76 2.44
N TYR A 42 24.66 -18.63 2.91
CA TYR A 42 25.42 -17.63 3.68
C TYR A 42 25.07 -17.67 5.17
N THR A 43 25.59 -18.66 5.91
CA THR A 43 25.21 -18.98 7.30
C THR A 43 25.37 -17.83 8.31
N ASN A 44 26.30 -16.90 8.08
CA ASN A 44 26.55 -15.74 8.97
C ASN A 44 25.65 -14.53 8.69
N ARG A 45 24.94 -14.50 7.56
CA ARG A 45 24.10 -13.35 7.19
C ARG A 45 22.79 -13.35 7.99
N ARG A 46 22.34 -12.14 8.33
CA ARG A 46 21.05 -11.84 8.96
C ARG A 46 20.22 -10.95 8.05
N TYR A 47 18.91 -11.04 8.17
CA TYR A 47 17.97 -10.47 7.20
C TYR A 47 16.92 -9.59 7.88
N PRO A 48 16.52 -8.47 7.27
CA PRO A 48 15.30 -7.76 7.66
C PRO A 48 14.07 -8.66 7.52
N VAL A 49 13.00 -8.31 8.24
CA VAL A 49 11.75 -9.07 8.25
C VAL A 49 10.58 -8.18 7.87
N LEU A 50 9.79 -8.64 6.89
CA LEU A 50 8.51 -8.07 6.54
C LEU A 50 7.39 -9.01 7.01
N TYR A 51 6.55 -8.55 7.94
CA TYR A 51 5.34 -9.25 8.36
C TYR A 51 4.19 -8.87 7.42
N MET A 52 3.51 -9.87 6.86
CA MET A 52 2.40 -9.66 5.94
C MET A 52 1.13 -10.33 6.45
N HIS A 53 0.02 -9.60 6.41
CA HIS A 53 -1.30 -10.14 6.75
C HIS A 53 -1.88 -10.95 5.59
N ASP A 54 -2.90 -11.75 5.88
CA ASP A 54 -3.59 -12.60 4.90
C ASP A 54 -2.64 -13.56 4.18
N GLY A 55 -1.78 -14.22 4.97
CA GLY A 55 -0.72 -15.13 4.52
C GLY A 55 -1.17 -16.14 3.47
N GLN A 56 -2.42 -16.58 3.54
CA GLN A 56 -2.97 -17.60 2.63
C GLN A 56 -2.97 -17.19 1.15
N GLY A 57 -2.98 -15.90 0.83
CA GLY A 57 -3.01 -15.38 -0.53
C GLY A 57 -1.68 -14.80 -1.02
N LEU A 58 -0.58 -14.95 -0.28
CA LEU A 58 0.68 -14.26 -0.59
C LEU A 58 1.55 -14.98 -1.62
N PHE A 59 1.66 -16.30 -1.51
CA PHE A 59 2.60 -17.10 -2.30
C PHE A 59 1.91 -17.95 -3.35
N ASP A 60 0.75 -18.50 -3.00
CA ASP A 60 -0.11 -19.29 -3.87
C ASP A 60 -1.50 -18.66 -3.90
N PRO A 61 -2.37 -19.02 -4.86
CA PRO A 61 -3.78 -18.66 -4.79
C PRO A 61 -4.39 -19.05 -3.44
N GLY A 62 -5.04 -18.09 -2.80
CA GLY A 62 -5.58 -18.25 -1.45
C GLY A 62 -7.02 -18.76 -1.43
N SER A 63 -7.58 -18.86 -0.22
CA SER A 63 -8.99 -19.27 -0.06
C SER A 63 -10.00 -18.18 -0.46
N PHE A 64 -9.58 -16.92 -0.59
CA PHE A 64 -10.44 -15.77 -0.90
C PHE A 64 -10.56 -15.49 -2.39
N SER A 65 -9.55 -15.83 -3.19
CA SER A 65 -9.55 -15.62 -4.64
C SER A 65 -8.68 -16.65 -5.34
N GLN A 66 -8.90 -16.82 -6.64
CA GLN A 66 -8.04 -17.64 -7.51
C GLN A 66 -6.72 -16.92 -7.86
N ALA A 67 -6.49 -15.72 -7.32
CA ALA A 67 -5.29 -14.93 -7.53
C ALA A 67 -4.41 -14.96 -6.28
N SER A 68 -3.15 -14.58 -6.46
CA SER A 68 -2.15 -14.48 -5.40
C SER A 68 -1.36 -13.19 -5.60
N TRP A 69 -0.77 -12.68 -4.52
CA TRP A 69 0.17 -11.57 -4.61
C TRP A 69 1.49 -11.93 -5.29
N LEU A 70 1.80 -13.23 -5.43
CA LEU A 70 3.06 -13.72 -5.97
C LEU A 70 4.27 -13.03 -5.32
N VAL A 71 4.22 -12.88 -3.99
CA VAL A 71 5.20 -12.08 -3.24
C VAL A 71 6.62 -12.60 -3.43
N HIS A 72 6.78 -13.92 -3.36
CA HIS A 72 8.05 -14.59 -3.56
C HIS A 72 8.65 -14.34 -4.95
N GLU A 73 7.85 -14.36 -6.01
CA GLU A 73 8.32 -14.10 -7.37
C GLU A 73 8.79 -12.66 -7.54
N THR A 74 8.03 -11.70 -7.00
CA THR A 74 8.42 -10.29 -7.02
C THR A 74 9.70 -10.06 -6.20
N ALA A 75 9.82 -10.69 -5.03
CA ALA A 75 11.01 -10.58 -4.18
C ALA A 75 12.23 -11.20 -4.88
N ASP A 76 12.13 -12.43 -5.38
CA ASP A 76 13.20 -13.13 -6.10
C ASP A 76 13.70 -12.31 -7.29
N ARG A 77 12.77 -11.80 -8.11
CA ARG A 77 13.11 -10.95 -9.26
C ARG A 77 13.86 -9.69 -8.82
N LEU A 78 13.36 -8.95 -7.84
CA LEU A 78 14.01 -7.71 -7.39
C LEU A 78 15.35 -7.95 -6.69
N ILE A 79 15.52 -9.08 -6.00
CA ILE A 79 16.79 -9.53 -5.41
C ILE A 79 17.79 -9.86 -6.51
N ALA A 80 17.39 -10.63 -7.53
CA ALA A 80 18.22 -10.98 -8.68
C ALA A 80 18.65 -9.73 -9.48
N GLU A 81 17.78 -8.73 -9.59
CA GLU A 81 18.07 -7.42 -10.19
C GLU A 81 18.99 -6.54 -9.30
N GLY A 82 19.29 -6.94 -8.06
CA GLY A 82 20.11 -6.17 -7.11
C GLY A 82 19.42 -4.90 -6.58
N ARG A 83 18.09 -4.85 -6.68
CA ARG A 83 17.24 -3.69 -6.34
C ARG A 83 16.60 -3.81 -4.96
N LEU A 84 16.34 -5.02 -4.50
CA LEU A 84 15.83 -5.32 -3.16
C LEU A 84 16.96 -5.96 -2.33
N GLU A 85 17.11 -5.56 -1.07
CA GLU A 85 17.93 -6.35 -0.15
C GLU A 85 17.26 -7.71 0.13
N GLU A 86 18.04 -8.75 0.40
CA GLU A 86 17.45 -10.03 0.79
C GLU A 86 16.69 -9.87 2.11
N ILE A 87 15.39 -10.19 2.12
CA ILE A 87 14.50 -10.09 3.27
C ILE A 87 13.82 -11.43 3.55
N ILE A 88 13.47 -11.66 4.81
CA ILE A 88 12.53 -12.71 5.22
C ILE A 88 11.11 -12.12 5.16
N ILE A 89 10.17 -12.87 4.62
CA ILE A 89 8.76 -12.47 4.59
C ILE A 89 7.95 -13.47 5.40
N VAL A 90 7.22 -12.97 6.39
CA VAL A 90 6.38 -13.75 7.31
C VAL A 90 4.93 -13.47 7.00
N GLY A 91 4.31 -14.33 6.21
CA GLY A 91 2.86 -14.35 5.97
C GLY A 91 2.13 -14.93 7.17
N ILE A 92 1.11 -14.21 7.65
CA ILE A 92 0.27 -14.60 8.78
C ILE A 92 -1.12 -14.92 8.23
N ASP A 93 -1.47 -16.20 8.18
CA ASP A 93 -2.81 -16.60 7.72
C ASP A 93 -3.86 -16.00 8.67
N ASN A 94 -4.92 -15.42 8.10
CA ASN A 94 -6.05 -14.96 8.90
C ASN A 94 -6.91 -16.13 9.37
N LYS A 95 -7.89 -15.85 10.26
CA LYS A 95 -8.75 -16.88 10.84
C LYS A 95 -10.22 -16.75 10.42
N GLY A 96 -10.47 -16.53 9.12
CA GLY A 96 -11.84 -16.50 8.58
C GLY A 96 -12.65 -15.35 9.18
N ASP A 97 -13.79 -15.66 9.82
CA ASP A 97 -14.68 -14.66 10.44
C ASP A 97 -13.95 -13.81 11.51
N GLU A 98 -12.97 -14.40 12.19
CA GLU A 98 -12.12 -13.70 13.16
C GLU A 98 -11.33 -12.54 12.53
N ARG A 99 -11.11 -12.55 11.22
CA ARG A 99 -10.32 -11.52 10.51
C ARG A 99 -10.88 -10.13 10.74
N LEU A 100 -12.20 -9.94 10.67
CA LEU A 100 -12.80 -8.63 10.91
C LEU A 100 -12.49 -8.15 12.33
N HIS A 101 -12.65 -9.04 13.31
CA HIS A 101 -12.43 -8.72 14.72
C HIS A 101 -10.95 -8.46 15.03
N GLU A 102 -10.05 -9.31 14.53
CA GLU A 102 -8.61 -9.21 14.76
C GLU A 102 -7.97 -8.02 14.01
N PHE A 103 -8.57 -7.52 12.92
CA PHE A 103 -7.99 -6.43 12.11
C PHE A 103 -8.57 -5.06 12.43
N THR A 104 -9.52 -4.96 13.35
CA THR A 104 -10.18 -3.72 13.74
C THR A 104 -9.83 -3.31 15.18
N PHE A 105 -9.75 -2.00 15.42
CA PHE A 105 -9.44 -1.41 16.72
C PHE A 105 -10.61 -0.55 17.21
N PRO A 106 -10.82 -0.44 18.53
CA PRO A 106 -11.86 0.43 19.06
C PRO A 106 -11.57 1.90 18.76
N LEU A 107 -12.58 2.62 18.29
CA LEU A 107 -12.53 4.05 17.94
C LEU A 107 -13.42 4.92 18.82
N ASP A 108 -14.30 4.31 19.62
CA ASP A 108 -15.14 5.02 20.58
C ASP A 108 -14.95 4.51 22.02
N ALA A 109 -15.58 5.21 22.97
CA ALA A 109 -15.49 4.89 24.39
C ALA A 109 -16.23 3.60 24.79
N THR A 110 -17.07 3.05 23.90
CA THR A 110 -17.79 1.79 24.13
C THR A 110 -16.96 0.57 23.77
N GLY A 111 -15.77 0.76 23.19
CA GLY A 111 -14.90 -0.30 22.73
C GLY A 111 -15.26 -0.81 21.33
N GLY A 112 -16.07 -0.07 20.57
CA GLY A 112 -16.47 -0.41 19.21
C GLY A 112 -15.97 0.57 18.16
N ILE A 113 -16.47 0.39 16.94
CA ILE A 113 -16.32 1.33 15.83
C ILE A 113 -17.71 1.83 15.46
N PRO A 114 -17.94 3.15 15.38
CA PRO A 114 -19.21 3.71 14.91
C PRO A 114 -19.64 3.11 13.56
N GLY A 115 -20.93 2.78 13.47
CA GLY A 115 -21.50 2.09 12.31
C GLY A 115 -21.13 0.60 12.18
N ALA A 116 -20.20 0.06 13.00
CA ALA A 116 -19.68 -1.32 12.91
C ALA A 116 -20.04 -2.20 14.11
N PRO A 117 -21.33 -2.43 14.38
CA PRO A 117 -21.74 -3.27 15.50
C PRO A 117 -21.27 -4.74 15.35
N ASP A 118 -20.91 -5.15 14.14
CA ASP A 118 -20.38 -6.46 13.79
C ASP A 118 -18.88 -6.64 14.11
N ALA A 119 -18.14 -5.55 14.40
CA ALA A 119 -16.72 -5.62 14.68
C ALA A 119 -16.41 -5.61 16.19
N GLU A 120 -16.06 -6.76 16.77
CA GLU A 120 -15.66 -6.90 18.18
C GLU A 120 -14.35 -6.17 18.56
N CYS A 121 -13.58 -5.66 17.59
CA CYS A 121 -12.38 -4.84 17.81
C CYS A 121 -11.27 -5.50 18.67
N ARG A 122 -10.86 -6.71 18.28
CA ARG A 122 -9.78 -7.49 18.92
C ARG A 122 -8.37 -7.18 18.37
N GLY A 123 -8.20 -6.09 17.62
CA GLY A 123 -6.91 -5.66 17.07
C GLY A 123 -5.78 -5.51 18.08
N THR A 124 -6.09 -5.13 19.33
CA THR A 124 -5.06 -5.06 20.39
C THR A 124 -4.56 -6.45 20.79
N LEU A 125 -5.39 -7.50 20.74
CA LEU A 125 -4.94 -8.88 20.99
C LEU A 125 -4.08 -9.39 19.83
N TYR A 126 -4.48 -9.07 18.59
CA TYR A 126 -3.71 -9.43 17.40
C TYR A 126 -2.34 -8.72 17.35
N GLU A 127 -2.31 -7.44 17.71
CA GLU A 127 -1.08 -6.67 17.94
C GLU A 127 -0.15 -7.38 18.93
N ARG A 128 -0.69 -7.79 20.09
CA ARG A 128 0.09 -8.50 21.12
C ARG A 128 0.55 -9.88 20.69
N PHE A 129 -0.23 -10.62 19.91
CA PHE A 129 0.21 -11.87 19.30
C PHE A 129 1.44 -11.62 18.42
N ILE A 130 1.40 -10.61 17.55
CA ILE A 130 2.52 -10.31 16.65
C ILE A 130 3.78 -9.93 17.44
N ILE A 131 3.64 -9.03 18.41
CA ILE A 131 4.80 -8.43 19.12
C ILE A 131 5.34 -9.35 20.22
N ASP A 132 4.46 -9.98 21.01
CA ASP A 132 4.87 -10.73 22.20
C ASP A 132 5.14 -12.22 21.90
N GLU A 133 4.57 -12.78 20.83
CA GLU A 133 4.64 -14.22 20.53
C GLU A 133 5.34 -14.51 19.19
N LEU A 134 4.79 -13.98 18.09
CA LEU A 134 5.25 -14.29 16.74
C LEU A 134 6.65 -13.75 16.47
N LYS A 135 6.86 -12.43 16.63
CA LYS A 135 8.17 -11.81 16.35
C LYS A 135 9.30 -12.44 17.15
N PRO A 136 9.18 -12.68 18.47
CA PRO A 136 10.20 -13.41 19.24
C PRO A 136 10.44 -14.84 18.74
N PHE A 137 9.39 -15.54 18.29
CA PHE A 137 9.55 -16.86 17.69
C PHE A 137 10.35 -16.80 16.37
N ILE A 138 10.05 -15.84 15.49
CA ILE A 138 10.76 -15.65 14.22
C ILE A 138 12.22 -15.28 14.48
N ASP A 139 12.48 -14.35 15.41
CA ASP A 139 13.83 -13.90 15.76
C ASP A 139 14.72 -15.00 16.36
N ARG A 140 14.11 -16.00 17.03
CA ARG A 140 14.82 -17.17 17.55
C ARG A 140 15.02 -18.28 16.51
N SER A 141 14.07 -18.42 15.60
CA SER A 141 14.03 -19.56 14.65
C SER A 141 14.73 -19.26 13.34
N PHE A 142 14.88 -17.98 12.99
CA PHE A 142 15.48 -17.51 11.75
C PHE A 142 16.56 -16.46 12.01
N ARG A 143 17.44 -16.25 11.02
CA ARG A 143 18.53 -15.27 11.13
C ARG A 143 18.04 -13.86 10.82
N THR A 144 17.28 -13.30 11.74
CA THR A 144 16.75 -11.95 11.59
C THR A 144 17.73 -10.88 12.06
N LEU A 145 17.51 -9.65 11.57
CA LEU A 145 17.91 -8.40 12.19
C LEU A 145 16.71 -7.89 13.01
N PRO A 146 16.70 -8.05 14.35
CA PRO A 146 15.49 -7.89 15.15
C PRO A 146 15.12 -6.43 15.44
N ASP A 147 16.00 -5.46 15.17
CA ASP A 147 15.79 -4.05 15.45
C ASP A 147 14.71 -3.45 14.55
N ARG A 148 14.04 -2.40 15.04
CA ARG A 148 12.94 -1.74 14.32
C ARG A 148 13.32 -1.27 12.92
N SER A 149 14.58 -0.85 12.72
CA SER A 149 15.09 -0.39 11.42
C SER A 149 15.08 -1.48 10.35
N HIS A 150 14.96 -2.75 10.74
CA HIS A 150 14.90 -3.90 9.85
C HIS A 150 13.56 -4.64 9.92
N THR A 151 12.56 -4.07 10.60
CA THR A 151 11.25 -4.68 10.80
C THR A 151 10.17 -3.84 10.12
N GLY A 152 9.45 -4.44 9.18
CA GLY A 152 8.32 -3.84 8.49
C GLY A 152 7.04 -4.67 8.57
N MET A 153 5.91 -4.05 8.24
CA MET A 153 4.58 -4.67 8.20
C MET A 153 3.83 -4.25 6.94
N MET A 154 3.02 -5.13 6.37
CA MET A 154 2.22 -4.84 5.19
C MET A 154 0.92 -5.65 5.14
N GLY A 155 -0.11 -5.07 4.53
CA GLY A 155 -1.31 -5.80 4.13
C GLY A 155 -2.19 -4.96 3.20
N SER A 156 -3.21 -5.59 2.62
CA SER A 156 -4.24 -4.89 1.85
C SER A 156 -5.59 -4.80 2.56
N SER A 157 -6.43 -3.84 2.20
CA SER A 157 -7.82 -3.78 2.71
C SER A 157 -7.84 -3.66 4.25
N LEU A 158 -8.55 -4.55 4.95
CA LEU A 158 -8.44 -4.66 6.42
C LEU A 158 -7.02 -5.00 6.90
N GLY A 159 -6.22 -5.72 6.11
CA GLY A 159 -4.79 -5.94 6.34
C GLY A 159 -3.97 -4.63 6.27
N GLY A 160 -4.36 -3.70 5.39
CA GLY A 160 -3.77 -2.35 5.34
C GLY A 160 -4.20 -1.51 6.55
N LEU A 161 -5.47 -1.62 6.96
CA LEU A 161 -6.00 -0.97 8.16
C LEU A 161 -5.27 -1.43 9.44
N VAL A 162 -5.13 -2.74 9.65
CA VAL A 162 -4.45 -3.29 10.84
C VAL A 162 -2.95 -2.97 10.81
N THR A 163 -2.33 -2.94 9.64
CA THR A 163 -0.93 -2.46 9.45
C THR A 163 -0.79 -1.03 9.94
N TYR A 164 -1.69 -0.13 9.54
CA TYR A 164 -1.71 1.26 9.97
C TYR A 164 -1.81 1.34 11.50
N HIS A 165 -2.82 0.71 12.10
CA HIS A 165 -3.02 0.78 13.55
C HIS A 165 -1.84 0.21 14.35
N ILE A 166 -1.38 -1.00 14.02
CA ILE A 166 -0.28 -1.65 14.76
C ILE A 166 1.01 -0.83 14.63
N GLY A 167 1.34 -0.42 13.41
CA GLY A 167 2.57 0.31 13.13
C GLY A 167 2.64 1.66 13.84
N PHE A 168 1.59 2.47 13.76
CA PHE A 168 1.52 3.77 14.45
C PHE A 168 1.50 3.65 15.98
N ARG A 169 0.93 2.57 16.52
CA ARG A 169 0.94 2.29 17.95
C ARG A 169 2.28 1.77 18.47
N ASN A 170 3.10 1.19 17.58
CA ASN A 170 4.34 0.52 17.94
C ASN A 170 5.54 0.97 17.07
N PRO A 171 5.82 2.28 16.96
CA PRO A 171 6.94 2.77 16.17
C PRO A 171 8.28 2.28 16.72
N ALA A 172 8.37 1.91 18.00
CA ALA A 172 9.57 1.30 18.58
C ALA A 172 9.85 -0.13 18.08
N VAL A 173 8.86 -0.81 17.46
CA VAL A 173 8.99 -2.18 16.96
C VAL A 173 9.05 -2.20 15.43
N PHE A 174 8.23 -1.39 14.77
CA PHE A 174 8.14 -1.31 13.30
C PHE A 174 8.65 0.04 12.81
N SER A 175 9.38 0.07 11.70
CA SER A 175 9.82 1.33 11.06
C SER A 175 9.29 1.54 9.64
N LYS A 176 8.68 0.51 9.04
CA LYS A 176 8.28 0.48 7.62
C LYS A 176 6.89 -0.12 7.48
N LEU A 177 5.95 0.59 6.88
CA LEU A 177 4.58 0.14 6.67
C LEU A 177 4.21 0.17 5.19
N GLY A 178 3.69 -0.95 4.68
CA GLY A 178 3.04 -1.06 3.38
C GLY A 178 1.52 -1.15 3.55
N ILE A 179 0.83 -0.04 3.31
CA ILE A 179 -0.61 0.10 3.52
C ILE A 179 -1.28 0.11 2.14
N VAL A 180 -1.63 -1.07 1.65
CA VAL A 180 -2.15 -1.27 0.28
C VAL A 180 -3.68 -1.22 0.30
N SER A 181 -4.32 -0.45 -0.58
CA SER A 181 -5.79 -0.33 -0.66
C SER A 181 -6.54 -0.37 0.70
N PRO A 182 -6.18 0.47 1.70
CA PRO A 182 -6.65 0.27 3.07
C PRO A 182 -8.14 0.55 3.25
N HIS A 183 -8.79 -0.23 4.12
CA HIS A 183 -10.19 -0.03 4.49
C HIS A 183 -10.33 1.03 5.60
N PHE A 184 -10.07 2.30 5.28
CA PHE A 184 -10.14 3.41 6.26
C PHE A 184 -11.55 3.92 6.53
N VAL A 185 -12.51 3.65 5.65
CA VAL A 185 -13.90 4.09 5.79
C VAL A 185 -14.84 2.98 5.36
N ARG A 186 -15.93 2.80 6.12
CA ARG A 186 -17.10 2.06 5.67
C ARG A 186 -18.21 3.01 5.28
N LEU A 187 -18.81 2.75 4.12
CA LEU A 187 -20.03 3.42 3.66
C LEU A 187 -21.25 2.57 4.03
N ASP A 188 -22.22 3.15 4.73
CA ASP A 188 -23.56 2.55 4.85
C ASP A 188 -24.32 2.78 3.54
N LEU A 189 -24.71 1.70 2.85
CA LEU A 189 -25.35 1.80 1.54
C LEU A 189 -26.80 2.28 1.60
N ASN A 190 -27.44 2.25 2.77
CA ASN A 190 -28.82 2.72 2.97
C ASN A 190 -28.86 4.22 3.29
N SER A 191 -27.98 4.68 4.20
CA SER A 191 -27.95 6.08 4.64
C SER A 191 -26.95 6.94 3.85
N LEU A 192 -26.00 6.31 3.15
CA LEU A 192 -24.82 6.94 2.54
C LEU A 192 -23.89 7.62 3.55
N GLU A 193 -24.02 7.25 4.84
CA GLU A 193 -23.14 7.75 5.90
C GLU A 193 -21.77 7.06 5.83
N GLU A 194 -20.71 7.86 6.02
CA GLU A 194 -19.33 7.42 5.99
C GLU A 194 -18.81 7.30 7.43
N PHE A 195 -18.40 6.09 7.82
CA PHE A 195 -17.88 5.80 9.16
C PHE A 195 -16.37 5.54 9.11
N PRO A 196 -15.53 6.31 9.83
CA PRO A 196 -14.10 6.08 9.87
C PRO A 196 -13.79 4.77 10.61
N PHE A 197 -12.87 4.00 10.04
CA PHE A 197 -12.30 2.77 10.61
C PHE A 197 -10.91 3.00 11.20
N TYR A 198 -10.37 4.20 11.05
CA TYR A 198 -9.08 4.60 11.60
C TYR A 198 -9.22 5.81 12.54
N ARG A 199 -8.11 6.11 13.22
CA ARG A 199 -7.91 7.37 13.95
C ARG A 199 -6.51 7.89 13.67
N SER A 200 -6.32 9.19 13.73
CA SER A 200 -4.98 9.77 13.74
C SER A 200 -4.20 9.39 15.00
N TYR A 201 -2.89 9.22 14.82
CA TYR A 201 -1.93 8.97 15.89
C TYR A 201 -0.88 10.08 16.02
N GLY A 202 -0.94 11.10 15.15
CA GLY A 202 0.08 12.13 15.02
C GLY A 202 1.38 11.62 14.38
N PHE A 203 2.31 12.56 14.23
CA PHE A 203 3.60 12.30 13.61
C PHE A 203 4.48 11.33 14.40
N ASN A 204 5.17 10.48 13.64
CA ASN A 204 6.28 9.67 14.11
C ASN A 204 7.27 9.44 12.95
N ASP A 205 8.38 8.76 13.21
CA ASP A 205 9.45 8.53 12.24
C ASP A 205 9.26 7.26 11.38
N LEU A 206 8.01 6.84 11.15
CA LEU A 206 7.70 5.70 10.29
C LEU A 206 7.92 6.04 8.81
N LYS A 207 8.35 5.03 8.05
CA LYS A 207 8.38 5.05 6.59
C LYS A 207 7.10 4.40 6.04
N LEU A 208 6.27 5.19 5.36
CA LEU A 208 4.91 4.82 4.96
C LEU A 208 4.81 4.72 3.43
N TRP A 209 4.46 3.55 2.94
CA TRP A 209 3.87 3.40 1.62
C TRP A 209 2.36 3.28 1.77
N ILE A 210 1.60 4.10 1.05
CA ILE A 210 0.14 4.03 0.99
C ILE A 210 -0.29 3.97 -0.47
N ASP A 211 -1.19 3.08 -0.85
CA ASP A 211 -1.75 3.07 -2.20
C ASP A 211 -3.24 2.75 -2.24
N ILE A 212 -3.85 3.01 -3.39
CA ILE A 212 -5.23 2.65 -3.71
C ILE A 212 -5.37 2.53 -5.23
N GLY A 213 -6.16 1.57 -5.71
CA GLY A 213 -6.53 1.46 -7.12
C GLY A 213 -7.61 2.48 -7.53
N GLU A 214 -7.50 3.05 -8.72
CA GLU A 214 -8.42 4.08 -9.23
C GLU A 214 -9.88 3.61 -9.32
N ILE A 215 -10.11 2.32 -9.60
CA ILE A 215 -11.45 1.75 -9.80
C ILE A 215 -12.03 1.07 -8.55
N GLU A 216 -11.42 1.25 -7.38
CA GLU A 216 -11.88 0.72 -6.08
C GLU A 216 -13.06 1.49 -5.46
N ALA A 217 -13.92 2.09 -6.30
CA ALA A 217 -14.91 3.10 -5.97
C ALA A 217 -14.33 4.48 -5.60
N HIS A 218 -14.95 5.52 -6.16
CA HIS A 218 -14.54 6.92 -5.97
C HIS A 218 -14.53 7.38 -4.50
N ILE A 219 -15.37 6.77 -3.66
CA ILE A 219 -15.42 7.10 -2.23
C ILE A 219 -14.14 6.61 -1.53
N LEU A 220 -13.69 5.38 -1.78
CA LEU A 220 -12.50 4.85 -1.13
C LEU A 220 -11.22 5.59 -1.56
N THR A 221 -11.06 5.87 -2.86
CA THR A 221 -9.93 6.66 -3.38
C THR A 221 -9.86 8.05 -2.75
N ARG A 222 -10.99 8.75 -2.59
CA ARG A 222 -11.07 10.03 -1.86
C ARG A 222 -10.59 9.89 -0.42
N HIS A 223 -11.11 8.91 0.32
CA HIS A 223 -10.79 8.72 1.74
C HIS A 223 -9.32 8.38 2.00
N VAL A 224 -8.75 7.44 1.24
CA VAL A 224 -7.33 7.12 1.36
C VAL A 224 -6.48 8.36 1.10
N ARG A 225 -6.90 9.17 0.13
CA ARG A 225 -6.20 10.40 -0.18
C ARG A 225 -6.33 11.47 0.92
N GLU A 226 -7.49 11.60 1.55
CA GLU A 226 -7.69 12.48 2.72
C GLU A 226 -6.78 12.07 3.89
N VAL A 227 -6.62 10.77 4.16
CA VAL A 227 -5.67 10.28 5.18
C VAL A 227 -4.22 10.67 4.83
N VAL A 228 -3.84 10.57 3.55
CA VAL A 228 -2.50 11.01 3.10
C VAL A 228 -2.30 12.51 3.30
N ASP A 229 -3.32 13.31 2.99
CA ASP A 229 -3.28 14.76 3.18
C ASP A 229 -3.21 15.12 4.70
N GLU A 230 -3.92 14.38 5.57
CA GLU A 230 -3.81 14.49 7.03
C GLU A 230 -2.40 14.18 7.53
N LEU A 231 -1.79 13.06 7.10
CA LEU A 231 -0.42 12.69 7.46
C LEU A 231 0.59 13.77 7.03
N ILE A 232 0.42 14.38 5.86
CA ILE A 232 1.25 15.52 5.45
C ILE A 232 1.09 16.69 6.42
N GLY A 233 -0.15 16.99 6.83
CA GLY A 233 -0.45 18.03 7.82
C GLY A 233 0.17 17.77 9.19
N GLU A 234 0.31 16.51 9.59
CA GLU A 234 0.98 16.11 10.83
C GLU A 234 2.51 16.24 10.77
N GLY A 235 3.10 16.27 9.57
CA GLY A 235 4.54 16.46 9.38
C GLY A 235 5.23 15.37 8.57
N PHE A 236 4.51 14.38 8.04
CA PHE A 236 5.10 13.41 7.12
C PHE A 236 5.49 14.07 5.80
N ILE A 237 6.72 13.83 5.34
CA ILE A 237 7.26 14.49 4.15
C ILE A 237 7.16 13.56 2.93
N PRO A 238 6.38 13.93 1.89
CA PRO A 238 6.30 13.19 0.64
C PRO A 238 7.67 12.95 -0.01
N GLY A 239 7.92 11.71 -0.44
CA GLY A 239 9.16 11.29 -1.09
C GLY A 239 10.32 10.95 -0.14
N PHE A 240 10.17 11.20 1.16
CA PHE A 240 11.16 10.81 2.19
C PHE A 240 10.58 9.78 3.15
N GLY A 241 9.61 10.19 3.98
CA GLY A 241 8.93 9.33 4.96
C GLY A 241 7.59 8.79 4.46
N LEU A 242 7.01 9.41 3.44
CA LEU A 242 5.68 9.05 2.91
C LEU A 242 5.73 8.94 1.38
N ALA A 243 5.29 7.80 0.86
CA ALA A 243 4.99 7.61 -0.56
C ALA A 243 3.51 7.24 -0.70
N TYR A 244 2.85 7.87 -1.67
CA TYR A 244 1.47 7.57 -2.04
C TYR A 244 1.41 7.15 -3.52
N CYS A 245 0.55 6.19 -3.85
CA CYS A 245 0.24 5.88 -5.23
C CYS A 245 -1.26 5.65 -5.41
N GLU A 246 -1.90 6.50 -6.21
CA GLU A 246 -3.17 6.17 -6.82
C GLU A 246 -2.87 5.46 -8.14
N VAL A 247 -3.28 4.19 -8.25
CA VAL A 247 -2.84 3.28 -9.29
C VAL A 247 -3.88 3.27 -10.41
N PRO A 248 -3.56 3.79 -11.62
CA PRO A 248 -4.51 3.85 -12.71
C PRO A 248 -5.03 2.47 -13.09
N ASP A 249 -6.31 2.39 -13.42
CA ASP A 249 -7.01 1.17 -13.90
C ASP A 249 -7.01 -0.04 -12.93
N ALA A 250 -6.42 0.07 -11.73
CA ALA A 250 -6.33 -1.01 -10.76
C ALA A 250 -7.56 -1.11 -9.85
N ALA A 251 -8.01 -2.34 -9.58
CA ALA A 251 -9.11 -2.68 -8.69
C ALA A 251 -8.63 -3.26 -7.34
N HIS A 252 -9.61 -3.60 -6.50
CA HIS A 252 -9.43 -4.15 -5.16
C HIS A 252 -9.24 -5.67 -5.23
N THR A 253 -8.18 -6.12 -5.90
CA THR A 253 -7.93 -7.55 -6.16
C THR A 253 -6.48 -7.94 -5.90
N GLU A 254 -6.25 -9.20 -5.54
CA GLU A 254 -4.90 -9.75 -5.33
C GLU A 254 -4.03 -9.67 -6.58
N HIS A 255 -4.63 -9.80 -7.77
CA HIS A 255 -3.93 -9.61 -9.03
C HIS A 255 -3.38 -8.18 -9.16
N ASP A 256 -4.23 -7.17 -8.94
CA ASP A 256 -3.82 -5.77 -9.06
C ASP A 256 -2.88 -5.32 -7.92
N TRP A 257 -2.93 -5.99 -6.77
CA TRP A 257 -1.95 -5.82 -5.70
C TRP A 257 -0.60 -6.43 -6.08
N ALA A 258 -0.59 -7.61 -6.72
CA ALA A 258 0.61 -8.27 -7.22
C ALA A 258 1.35 -7.39 -8.26
N GLU A 259 0.62 -6.87 -9.25
CA GLU A 259 1.18 -6.06 -10.35
C GLU A 259 1.95 -4.83 -9.87
N ARG A 260 1.59 -4.29 -8.70
CA ARG A 260 2.22 -3.09 -8.12
C ARG A 260 3.12 -3.35 -6.92
N LEU A 261 3.23 -4.58 -6.44
CA LEU A 261 3.94 -4.97 -5.21
C LEU A 261 5.42 -4.53 -5.21
N GLN A 262 6.04 -4.40 -6.38
CA GLN A 262 7.41 -3.91 -6.48
C GLN A 262 7.60 -2.53 -5.83
N SER A 263 6.62 -1.63 -5.93
CA SER A 263 6.75 -0.27 -5.45
C SER A 263 6.88 -0.19 -3.92
N PRO A 264 5.97 -0.80 -3.12
CA PRO A 264 6.16 -0.82 -1.67
C PRO A 264 7.41 -1.58 -1.23
N LEU A 265 7.76 -2.70 -1.87
CA LEU A 265 8.98 -3.45 -1.51
C LEU A 265 10.24 -2.60 -1.72
N LEU A 266 10.34 -1.94 -2.87
CA LEU A 266 11.44 -1.02 -3.18
C LEU A 266 11.46 0.19 -2.26
N PHE A 267 10.29 0.72 -1.89
CA PHE A 267 10.22 1.83 -0.94
C PHE A 267 10.72 1.42 0.45
N MET A 268 10.32 0.25 0.95
CA MET A 268 10.64 -0.16 2.30
C MET A 268 12.08 -0.68 2.44
N PHE A 269 12.53 -1.53 1.52
CA PHE A 269 13.76 -2.34 1.65
C PHE A 269 14.69 -2.27 0.43
N GLY A 270 14.36 -1.44 -0.56
CA GLY A 270 15.06 -1.45 -1.84
C GLY A 270 15.59 -0.10 -2.30
N LYS A 271 15.96 -0.09 -3.58
CA LYS A 271 16.48 1.07 -4.30
C LYS A 271 15.43 1.54 -5.29
N VAL A 272 14.83 2.70 -5.02
CA VAL A 272 13.81 3.34 -5.87
C VAL A 272 14.35 3.68 -7.28
N GLY A 273 15.65 3.85 -7.45
CA GLY A 273 16.25 4.10 -8.77
C GLY A 273 16.08 5.56 -9.22
N ARG A 274 16.06 5.78 -10.55
CA ARG A 274 15.98 7.12 -11.15
C ARG A 274 14.65 7.34 -11.87
N PRO A 275 14.07 8.56 -11.81
CA PRO A 275 12.86 8.86 -12.57
C PRO A 275 13.10 8.71 -14.08
N VAL A 276 12.17 8.05 -14.76
CA VAL A 276 12.21 7.85 -16.23
C VAL A 276 10.97 8.37 -16.95
N SER A 277 9.83 8.50 -16.26
CA SER A 277 8.63 9.07 -16.89
C SER A 277 7.73 9.79 -15.88
N LEU A 278 6.96 10.75 -16.36
CA LEU A 278 5.93 11.46 -15.62
C LEU A 278 4.68 11.55 -16.49
N ARG A 279 3.55 11.06 -16.00
CA ARG A 279 2.26 11.07 -16.69
C ARG A 279 1.23 11.76 -15.82
N LEU A 280 0.34 12.53 -16.44
CA LEU A 280 -0.76 13.18 -15.74
C LEU A 280 -2.05 12.41 -16.06
N HIS A 281 -2.52 11.64 -15.09
CA HIS A 281 -3.76 10.87 -15.11
C HIS A 281 -4.93 11.68 -14.53
N GLY A 282 -6.15 11.19 -14.74
CA GLY A 282 -7.40 11.83 -14.36
C GLY A 282 -8.32 12.08 -15.56
N ARG A 283 -9.59 12.41 -15.26
CA ARG A 283 -10.62 12.55 -16.30
C ARG A 283 -10.34 13.73 -17.24
N GLY A 284 -10.48 13.47 -18.54
CA GLY A 284 -10.46 14.52 -19.57
C GLY A 284 -11.80 15.26 -19.74
N GLN A 285 -12.87 14.74 -19.14
CA GLN A 285 -14.21 15.34 -19.20
C GLN A 285 -14.84 15.28 -17.81
N ILE A 286 -15.29 16.44 -17.33
CA ILE A 286 -15.94 16.60 -16.03
C ILE A 286 -17.20 17.45 -16.16
N GLY A 287 -18.17 17.24 -15.28
CA GLY A 287 -19.37 18.05 -15.20
C GLY A 287 -19.13 19.37 -14.47
N LEU A 288 -19.90 20.41 -14.81
CA LEU A 288 -19.88 21.69 -14.08
C LEU A 288 -20.45 21.58 -12.65
N LYS A 289 -21.26 20.54 -12.41
CA LYS A 289 -21.84 20.18 -11.13
C LYS A 289 -21.68 18.67 -10.95
N GLY A 290 -21.60 18.20 -9.71
CA GLY A 290 -21.52 16.78 -9.38
C GLY A 290 -20.23 16.43 -8.64
N ALA A 291 -19.74 15.21 -8.86
CA ALA A 291 -18.57 14.68 -8.19
C ALA A 291 -17.31 15.52 -8.47
N THR A 292 -16.49 15.65 -7.45
CA THR A 292 -15.16 16.25 -7.52
C THR A 292 -14.17 15.24 -8.08
N TYR A 293 -13.28 15.69 -8.97
CA TYR A 293 -12.22 14.86 -9.54
C TYR A 293 -10.86 15.49 -9.24
N ARG A 294 -9.86 14.64 -9.04
CA ARG A 294 -8.48 15.06 -8.81
C ARG A 294 -7.60 14.53 -9.94
N LEU A 295 -6.66 15.34 -10.39
CA LEU A 295 -5.61 14.89 -11.30
C LEU A 295 -4.54 14.11 -10.52
N ASN A 296 -4.01 13.07 -11.13
CA ASN A 296 -3.01 12.19 -10.54
C ASN A 296 -1.72 12.24 -11.38
N PRO A 297 -0.73 13.07 -11.03
CA PRO A 297 0.57 13.03 -11.67
C PRO A 297 1.35 11.81 -11.16
N LEU A 298 1.54 10.81 -12.01
CA LEU A 298 2.24 9.58 -11.70
C LEU A 298 3.68 9.63 -12.25
N ILE A 299 4.67 9.50 -11.37
CA ILE A 299 6.08 9.39 -11.74
C ILE A 299 6.53 7.93 -11.67
N SER A 300 7.24 7.45 -12.70
CA SER A 300 7.78 6.09 -12.78
C SER A 300 9.29 6.11 -12.87
N TYR A 301 9.93 5.07 -12.32
CA TYR A 301 11.37 4.95 -12.19
C TYR A 301 11.89 3.74 -12.97
N ASP A 302 13.18 3.74 -13.31
CA ASP A 302 13.86 2.64 -13.99
C ASP A 302 13.80 1.31 -13.22
N SER A 303 13.59 1.37 -11.91
CA SER A 303 13.39 0.24 -11.01
C SER A 303 12.03 -0.44 -11.13
N GLY A 304 11.09 0.17 -11.86
CA GLY A 304 9.67 -0.20 -11.83
C GLY A 304 8.88 0.47 -10.70
N PHE A 305 9.55 1.08 -9.71
CA PHE A 305 8.88 1.89 -8.69
C PHE A 305 8.06 3.02 -9.35
N ALA A 306 6.83 3.21 -8.89
CA ALA A 306 5.99 4.33 -9.29
C ALA A 306 5.36 4.98 -8.06
N GLN A 307 5.05 6.28 -8.14
CA GLN A 307 4.31 6.97 -7.09
C GLN A 307 3.54 8.16 -7.66
N THR A 308 2.45 8.53 -7.00
CA THR A 308 1.76 9.80 -7.24
C THR A 308 2.61 10.94 -6.67
N VAL A 309 2.74 12.00 -7.44
CA VAL A 309 3.48 13.19 -7.06
C VAL A 309 2.57 14.13 -6.27
N LEU A 310 2.74 14.14 -4.95
CA LEU A 310 1.92 14.90 -4.01
C LEU A 310 2.21 16.41 -3.98
N GLN A 311 3.35 16.85 -4.54
CA GLN A 311 3.82 18.23 -4.50
C GLN A 311 4.24 18.71 -5.89
N GLY A 312 3.67 19.83 -6.33
CA GLY A 312 3.98 20.49 -7.60
C GLY A 312 2.99 21.63 -7.87
N THR A 313 3.01 22.15 -9.08
CA THR A 313 2.08 23.19 -9.54
C THR A 313 1.35 22.77 -10.79
N TYR A 314 0.13 23.27 -10.96
CA TYR A 314 -0.68 23.06 -12.16
C TYR A 314 -0.78 24.37 -12.93
N GLU A 315 -0.40 24.34 -14.20
CA GLU A 315 -0.61 25.44 -15.15
C GLU A 315 -1.85 25.15 -15.97
N VAL A 316 -2.81 26.08 -15.98
CA VAL A 316 -4.04 25.99 -16.77
C VAL A 316 -4.01 27.04 -17.87
N GLU A 317 -4.19 26.61 -19.12
CA GLU A 317 -4.14 27.51 -20.29
C GLU A 317 -5.24 28.57 -20.27
N PHE A 318 -6.46 28.16 -19.95
CA PHE A 318 -7.65 29.02 -19.80
C PHE A 318 -8.24 28.89 -18.38
N PRO A 319 -7.70 29.65 -17.40
CA PRO A 319 -8.12 29.56 -15.99
C PRO A 319 -9.54 30.07 -15.73
N GLU A 320 -10.14 30.77 -16.69
CA GLU A 320 -11.55 31.16 -16.69
C GLU A 320 -12.50 29.99 -16.98
N ILE A 321 -11.99 28.87 -17.52
CA ILE A 321 -12.75 27.64 -17.80
C ILE A 321 -12.62 26.64 -16.63
N LEU A 322 -11.41 26.47 -16.11
CA LEU A 322 -11.07 25.49 -15.07
C LEU A 322 -10.05 26.08 -14.12
N GLU A 323 -10.22 25.82 -12.83
CA GLU A 323 -9.17 25.96 -11.85
C GLU A 323 -8.71 24.59 -11.38
N VAL A 324 -7.42 24.47 -11.09
CA VAL A 324 -6.84 23.27 -10.50
C VAL A 324 -6.20 23.66 -9.18
N GLN A 325 -6.72 23.11 -8.10
CA GLN A 325 -6.19 23.35 -6.75
C GLN A 325 -4.81 22.70 -6.57
N PRO A 326 -4.02 23.10 -5.56
CA PRO A 326 -2.66 22.57 -5.35
C PRO A 326 -2.57 21.04 -5.19
N ASP A 327 -3.63 20.43 -4.66
CA ASP A 327 -3.78 18.97 -4.50
C ASP A 327 -4.15 18.25 -5.80
N GLY A 328 -4.40 18.98 -6.89
CA GLY A 328 -4.85 18.47 -8.19
C GLY A 328 -6.37 18.48 -8.37
N THR A 329 -7.15 18.96 -7.40
CA THR A 329 -8.60 18.99 -7.48
C THR A 329 -9.09 19.93 -8.59
N LEU A 330 -9.95 19.42 -9.45
CA LEU A 330 -10.51 20.12 -10.60
C LEU A 330 -11.76 20.93 -10.19
N VAL A 331 -11.73 22.23 -10.40
CA VAL A 331 -12.84 23.16 -10.11
C VAL A 331 -13.33 23.79 -11.42
N PRO A 332 -14.30 23.17 -12.11
CA PRO A 332 -14.80 23.68 -13.39
C PRO A 332 -15.65 24.94 -13.18
N LYS A 333 -15.39 26.00 -13.97
CA LYS A 333 -16.02 27.32 -13.82
C LYS A 333 -17.13 27.57 -14.83
N LYS A 334 -16.92 27.21 -16.10
CA LYS A 334 -17.89 27.38 -17.19
C LYS A 334 -17.65 26.36 -18.31
N PRO A 335 -18.62 26.13 -19.22
CA PRO A 335 -18.42 25.27 -20.38
C PRO A 335 -17.20 25.72 -21.21
N GLY A 336 -16.36 24.79 -21.63
CA GLY A 336 -15.20 25.08 -22.45
C GLY A 336 -14.18 23.94 -22.50
N THR A 337 -13.04 24.19 -23.14
CA THR A 337 -11.90 23.26 -23.19
C THR A 337 -10.64 24.01 -22.83
N THR A 338 -9.78 23.39 -22.02
CA THR A 338 -8.51 23.96 -21.57
C THR A 338 -7.47 22.86 -21.43
N GLN A 339 -6.19 23.23 -21.41
CA GLN A 339 -5.11 22.30 -21.12
C GLN A 339 -4.59 22.52 -19.72
N VAL A 340 -4.30 21.42 -19.02
CA VAL A 340 -3.61 21.42 -17.74
C VAL A 340 -2.23 20.78 -17.92
N ARG A 341 -1.20 21.45 -17.40
CA ARG A 341 0.17 20.92 -17.29
C ARG A 341 0.56 20.85 -15.83
N PHE A 342 1.24 19.78 -15.44
CA PHE A 342 1.80 19.63 -14.10
C PHE A 342 3.30 19.91 -14.12
N VAL A 343 3.81 20.64 -13.14
CA VAL A 343 5.20 21.12 -13.05
C VAL A 343 5.78 20.81 -11.66
N LYS A 344 7.02 20.29 -11.61
CA LYS A 344 7.74 20.04 -10.35
C LYS A 344 9.24 20.38 -10.46
N GLY A 345 9.75 21.16 -9.51
CA GLY A 345 11.19 21.31 -9.23
C GLY A 345 12.06 21.83 -10.39
N GLY A 346 11.54 22.73 -11.24
CA GLY A 346 12.28 23.25 -12.40
C GLY A 346 12.50 22.27 -13.54
N CYS A 347 12.12 20.99 -13.36
CA CYS A 347 12.12 19.99 -14.41
C CYS A 347 10.87 20.19 -15.28
N ARG A 348 11.04 20.78 -16.47
CA ARG A 348 9.99 20.97 -17.47
C ARG A 348 9.94 19.74 -18.37
N ILE A 349 9.01 18.82 -18.13
CA ILE A 349 8.80 17.67 -19.01
C ILE A 349 7.59 17.97 -19.92
N PRO A 350 7.76 18.02 -21.25
CA PRO A 350 6.69 18.42 -22.16
C PRO A 350 5.55 17.38 -22.21
N LYS A 351 4.30 17.83 -22.09
CA LYS A 351 3.11 17.04 -22.48
C LYS A 351 2.47 17.69 -23.71
N ARG A 352 2.53 17.01 -24.87
CA ARG A 352 1.58 17.24 -25.95
C ARG A 352 0.31 16.45 -25.61
N SER A 353 -0.77 17.16 -25.28
CA SER A 353 -2.11 16.57 -25.20
C SER A 353 -2.97 17.24 -26.27
N ARG A 354 -3.54 16.47 -27.19
CA ARG A 354 -4.63 16.92 -28.08
C ARG A 354 -5.95 16.52 -27.41
N TRP A 355 -6.88 17.46 -27.30
CA TRP A 355 -8.25 17.20 -26.86
C TRP A 355 -9.20 17.66 -27.97
N TRP A 356 -10.06 16.77 -28.48
CA TRP A 356 -11.10 17.13 -29.46
C TRP A 356 -12.43 16.41 -29.21
N LYS A 357 -13.48 17.24 -29.30
CA LYS A 357 -14.92 17.09 -29.63
C LYS A 357 -15.82 16.04 -28.91
N SER A 358 -16.69 16.61 -28.08
CA SER A 358 -18.16 16.44 -27.98
C SER A 358 -18.76 15.04 -28.17
N CYS A 359 -19.37 14.51 -27.11
CA CYS A 359 -20.50 13.58 -27.27
C CYS A 359 -21.72 14.36 -27.76
N PRO A 360 -22.42 13.90 -28.81
CA PRO A 360 -23.76 14.41 -29.14
C PRO A 360 -24.73 14.00 -28.04
N ASN A 361 -25.72 14.86 -27.80
CA ASN A 361 -26.85 14.61 -26.91
C ASN A 361 -27.41 13.18 -27.09
N MET A 362 -27.53 12.46 -25.98
CA MET A 362 -28.57 11.46 -25.77
C MET A 362 -29.32 11.82 -24.49
#